data_AF-A0A934M5S0-F1
#
_entry.id   AF-A0A934M5S0-F1
#
_cell.length_a   1.000
_cell.length_b   1.000
_cell.length_c   1.000
_cell.angle_alpha   90.00
_cell.angle_beta   90.00
_cell.angle_gamma   90.00
#
_symmetry.space_group_name_H-M   'P 1'
#
loop_
_entity.id
_entity.type
_entity.pdbx_description
1 polymer ?
#
loop_
_entity_poly.entity_id
_entity_poly.type
_entity_poly.pdbx_seq_one_letter_code
_entity_poly.pdbx_strand_id
1 'polypeptide(L)'
;MALLIITIVGSMLYDRFFCKYLCPMGAMYGIISKVSPLKITRNEDKCISCGICNKNCPMNIDIANTKQITSTECINCQICVLSCPNDSCLQIKHGKKNTNPILATSMIFMISLEAYL
;
A
#
# COMPACT_ATOMS: atom_id res chain seq x y z
N MET A 1 18.50 15.31 22.76
CA MET A 1 19.28 14.15 22.28
C MET A 1 18.53 12.82 22.41
N ALA A 2 17.87 12.54 23.55
CA ALA A 2 17.05 11.33 23.71
C ALA A 2 15.91 11.19 22.68
N LEU A 3 15.25 12.30 22.31
CA LEU A 3 14.20 12.31 21.26
C LEU A 3 14.72 11.88 19.88
N LEU A 4 15.94 12.29 19.49
CA LEU A 4 16.56 11.88 18.22
C LEU A 4 16.97 10.40 18.22
N ILE A 5 17.41 9.89 19.37
CA ILE A 5 17.81 8.48 19.51
C ILE A 5 16.57 7.58 19.46
N ILE A 6 15.47 7.98 20.10
CA ILE A 6 14.21 7.22 20.09
C ILE A 6 13.59 7.17 18.69
N THR A 7 13.64 8.26 17.92
CA THR A 7 13.13 8.27 16.55
C THR A 7 14.00 7.46 15.60
N ILE A 8 15.33 7.53 15.74
CA ILE A 8 16.27 6.73 14.93
C ILE A 8 16.14 5.24 15.25
N VAL A 9 16.08 4.88 16.53
CA VAL A 9 15.96 3.48 16.99
C VAL A 9 14.57 2.91 16.65
N GLY A 10 13.51 3.71 16.75
CA GLY A 10 12.16 3.34 16.31
C GLY A 10 12.06 3.10 14.79
N SER A 11 12.77 3.90 13.98
CA SER A 11 12.91 3.68 12.53
C SER A 11 13.67 2.40 12.18
N MET A 12 14.61 1.98 13.05
CA MET A 12 15.49 0.84 12.78
C MET A 12 14.89 -0.50 13.22
N LEU A 13 13.95 -0.50 14.18
CA LEU A 13 13.32 -1.71 14.72
C LEU A 13 12.02 -2.11 14.00
N TYR A 14 11.36 -1.18 13.30
CA TYR A 14 10.11 -1.43 12.61
C TYR A 14 10.20 -0.96 11.18
N ASP A 15 10.38 -1.90 10.25
CA ASP A 15 10.17 -1.67 8.82
C ASP A 15 8.80 -1.02 8.61
N ARG A 16 8.81 0.31 8.36
CA ARG A 16 7.67 1.12 7.89
C ARG A 16 6.48 1.33 8.85
N PHE A 17 6.54 0.91 10.11
CA PHE A 17 5.43 1.18 11.07
C PHE A 17 5.31 2.68 11.38
N PHE A 18 6.43 3.38 11.51
CA PHE A 18 6.44 4.85 11.67
C PHE A 18 5.90 5.57 10.41
N CYS A 19 6.24 5.08 9.21
CA CYS A 19 5.68 5.61 7.97
C CYS A 19 4.17 5.39 7.85
N LYS A 20 3.64 4.27 8.37
CA LYS A 20 2.23 3.91 8.28
C LYS A 20 1.34 4.62 9.30
N TYR A 21 1.86 4.89 10.51
CA TYR A 21 1.05 5.43 11.62
C TYR A 21 1.43 6.83 12.09
N LEU A 22 2.69 7.24 11.97
CA LEU A 22 3.17 8.53 12.49
C LEU A 22 3.53 9.55 11.40
N CYS A 23 3.73 9.11 10.15
CA CYS A 23 4.13 10.01 9.07
C CYS A 23 2.91 10.64 8.37
N PRO A 24 2.78 11.99 8.34
CA PRO A 24 1.70 12.67 7.64
C PRO A 24 1.66 12.34 6.13
N MET A 25 2.83 12.09 5.53
CA MET A 25 2.93 11.61 4.14
C MET A 25 2.39 10.19 3.96
N GLY A 26 2.56 9.29 4.92
CA GLY A 26 2.05 7.92 4.83
C GLY A 26 0.52 7.84 4.87
N ALA A 27 -0.13 8.72 5.64
CA ALA A 27 -1.58 8.85 5.65
C ALA A 27 -2.12 9.22 4.26
N MET A 28 -1.39 10.09 3.55
CA MET A 28 -1.73 10.47 2.19
C MET A 28 -1.57 9.33 1.19
N TYR A 29 -0.47 8.56 1.26
CA TYR A 29 -0.28 7.39 0.41
C TYR A 29 -1.32 6.28 0.66
N GLY A 30 -1.79 6.11 1.90
CA GLY A 30 -2.88 5.18 2.22
C GLY A 30 -4.21 5.58 1.58
N ILE A 31 -4.51 6.88 1.52
CA ILE A 31 -5.70 7.41 0.82
C ILE A 31 -5.55 7.21 -0.70
N ILE A 32 -4.40 7.57 -1.26
CA ILE A 32 -4.09 7.38 -2.69
C ILE A 32 -4.25 5.91 -3.06
N SER A 33 -3.82 4.99 -2.20
CA SER A 33 -3.93 3.57 -2.51
C SER A 33 -5.35 3.02 -2.36
N LYS A 34 -6.17 3.58 -1.46
CA LYS A 34 -7.62 3.30 -1.43
C LYS A 34 -8.35 3.80 -2.68
N VAL A 35 -7.86 4.90 -3.27
CA VAL A 35 -8.39 5.53 -4.49
C VAL A 35 -7.77 4.95 -5.77
N SER A 36 -6.70 4.14 -5.65
CA SER A 36 -5.99 3.61 -6.80
C SER A 36 -6.89 2.74 -7.68
N PRO A 37 -6.92 2.98 -9.02
CA PRO A 37 -7.75 2.22 -9.96
C PRO A 37 -7.23 0.80 -10.20
N LEU A 38 -6.06 0.45 -9.67
CA LEU A 38 -5.42 -0.84 -9.88
C LEU A 38 -5.76 -1.76 -8.70
N LYS A 39 -6.67 -2.70 -8.94
CA LYS A 39 -7.01 -3.74 -7.95
C LYS A 39 -6.47 -5.08 -8.41
N ILE A 40 -5.61 -5.68 -7.59
CA ILE A 40 -5.14 -7.03 -7.81
C ILE A 40 -6.23 -8.02 -7.39
N THR A 41 -6.60 -8.90 -8.31
CA THR A 41 -7.61 -9.95 -8.14
C THR A 41 -6.94 -11.30 -8.27
N ARG A 42 -7.21 -12.18 -7.32
CA ARG A 42 -6.75 -13.57 -7.31
C ARG A 42 -7.76 -14.46 -8.03
N ASN A 43 -7.24 -15.35 -8.85
CA ASN A 43 -7.97 -16.47 -9.42
C ASN A 43 -7.76 -17.69 -8.52
N GLU A 44 -8.83 -18.17 -7.88
CA GLU A 44 -8.78 -19.31 -6.96
C GLU A 44 -8.50 -20.63 -7.68
N ASP A 45 -9.00 -20.79 -8.92
CA ASP A 45 -8.85 -22.01 -9.72
C ASP A 45 -7.38 -22.27 -10.07
N LYS A 46 -6.59 -21.21 -10.21
CA LYS A 46 -5.17 -21.26 -10.55
C LYS A 46 -4.26 -21.20 -9.33
N CYS A 47 -4.80 -20.96 -8.13
CA CYS A 47 -3.98 -20.76 -6.95
C CYS A 47 -3.71 -22.07 -6.20
N ILE A 48 -2.43 -22.36 -5.96
CA ILE A 48 -1.98 -23.52 -5.19
C ILE A 48 -1.82 -23.23 -3.68
N SER A 49 -2.29 -22.09 -3.19
CA SER A 49 -2.21 -21.68 -1.78
C SER A 49 -0.80 -21.76 -1.16
N CYS A 50 0.22 -21.37 -1.94
CA CYS A 50 1.63 -21.40 -1.53
C CYS A 50 2.03 -20.36 -0.46
N GLY A 51 1.23 -19.31 -0.25
CA GLY A 51 1.48 -18.27 0.75
C GLY A 51 2.64 -17.30 0.46
N ILE A 52 3.35 -17.47 -0.66
CA ILE A 52 4.50 -16.63 -1.06
C ILE A 52 4.09 -15.15 -1.20
N CYS A 53 2.89 -14.91 -1.74
CA CYS A 53 2.36 -13.55 -1.91
C CYS A 53 2.27 -12.77 -0.59
N ASN A 54 1.98 -13.45 0.52
CA ASN A 54 1.88 -12.83 1.85
C ASN A 54 3.29 -12.57 2.43
N LYS A 55 4.20 -13.56 2.32
CA LYS A 55 5.61 -13.43 2.76
C LYS A 55 6.35 -12.29 2.06
N ASN A 56 6.17 -12.13 0.76
CA ASN A 56 6.85 -11.10 -0.01
C ASN A 56 6.12 -9.75 0.01
N CYS A 57 4.98 -9.65 0.70
CA CYS A 57 4.27 -8.39 0.79
C CYS A 57 4.96 -7.47 1.81
N PRO A 58 5.52 -6.32 1.39
CA PRO A 58 6.16 -5.40 2.31
C PRO A 58 5.18 -4.74 3.29
N MET A 59 3.88 -4.85 3.03
CA MET A 59 2.81 -4.33 3.87
C MET A 59 2.19 -5.40 4.76
N ASN A 60 2.68 -6.64 4.67
CA ASN A 60 2.23 -7.80 5.44
C ASN A 60 0.69 -7.95 5.48
N ILE A 61 0.06 -7.78 4.30
CA ILE A 61 -1.40 -7.92 4.15
C ILE A 61 -1.76 -9.32 3.67
N ASP A 62 -2.88 -9.84 4.18
CA ASP A 62 -3.35 -11.17 3.80
C ASP A 62 -3.92 -11.22 2.36
N ILE A 63 -3.02 -11.54 1.42
CA ILE A 63 -3.33 -11.77 0.01
C ILE A 63 -3.70 -13.25 -0.23
N ALA A 64 -3.32 -14.14 0.68
CA ALA A 64 -3.48 -15.57 0.53
C ALA A 64 -4.92 -16.04 0.84
N ASN A 65 -5.71 -15.26 1.56
CA ASN A 65 -7.11 -15.59 1.83
C ASN A 65 -8.12 -14.63 1.18
N THR A 66 -7.64 -13.63 0.43
CA THR A 66 -8.51 -12.58 -0.12
C THR A 66 -8.61 -12.69 -1.65
N LYS A 67 -9.83 -12.73 -2.19
CA LYS A 67 -10.06 -12.75 -3.66
C LYS A 67 -9.66 -11.44 -4.35
N GLN A 68 -9.91 -10.30 -3.71
CA GLN A 68 -9.56 -8.98 -4.23
C GLN A 68 -8.95 -8.14 -3.14
N ILE A 69 -7.77 -7.57 -3.40
CA ILE A 69 -7.09 -6.71 -2.44
C ILE A 69 -7.84 -5.38 -2.36
N THR A 70 -8.51 -5.15 -1.23
CA THR A 70 -9.26 -3.93 -0.90
C THR A 70 -8.69 -3.18 0.30
N SER A 71 -7.59 -3.69 0.87
CA SER A 71 -6.89 -3.08 2.00
C SER A 71 -6.31 -1.72 1.61
N THR A 72 -6.54 -0.71 2.46
CA THR A 72 -5.92 0.63 2.37
C THR A 72 -4.41 0.61 2.50
N GLU A 73 -3.91 -0.48 3.08
CA GLU A 73 -2.49 -0.74 3.34
C GLU A 73 -1.76 -1.28 2.11
N CYS A 74 -2.47 -1.81 1.11
CA CYS A 74 -1.81 -2.18 -0.13
C CYS A 74 -1.27 -0.90 -0.75
N ILE A 75 -0.01 -0.84 -1.19
CA ILE A 75 0.56 0.30 -1.93
C ILE A 75 0.65 0.05 -3.44
N ASN A 76 -0.01 -1.02 -3.90
CA ASN A 76 -0.01 -1.44 -5.30
C ASN A 76 1.40 -1.59 -5.93
N CYS A 77 2.35 -2.14 -5.17
CA CYS A 77 3.74 -2.37 -5.58
C CYS A 77 3.95 -3.56 -6.53
N GLN A 78 2.91 -4.37 -6.77
CA GLN A 78 2.90 -5.51 -7.72
C GLN A 78 3.90 -6.64 -7.40
N ILE A 79 4.63 -6.58 -6.29
CA ILE A 79 5.56 -7.64 -5.85
C ILE A 79 4.85 -8.98 -5.69
N CYS A 80 3.58 -9.00 -5.25
CA CYS A 80 2.79 -10.22 -5.13
C CYS A 80 2.48 -10.89 -6.48
N VAL A 81 2.39 -10.12 -7.57
CA VAL A 81 2.20 -10.65 -8.92
C VAL A 81 3.54 -11.23 -9.43
N LEU A 82 4.63 -10.46 -9.28
CA LEU A 82 5.98 -10.84 -9.69
C LEU A 82 6.55 -12.06 -8.96
N SER A 83 6.20 -12.24 -7.68
CA SER A 83 6.66 -13.37 -6.86
C SER A 83 5.76 -14.60 -6.95
N CYS A 84 4.64 -14.52 -7.69
CA CYS A 84 3.74 -15.65 -7.82
C CYS A 84 4.36 -16.70 -8.74
N PRO A 85 4.47 -17.98 -8.34
CA PRO A 85 4.97 -19.04 -9.22
C PRO A 85 4.02 -19.34 -10.40
N ASN A 86 2.80 -18.80 -10.38
CA ASN A 86 1.83 -18.94 -11.45
C ASN A 86 1.40 -17.55 -11.93
N ASP A 87 1.96 -17.09 -13.05
CA ASP A 87 1.74 -15.74 -13.61
C ASP A 87 0.26 -15.41 -13.86
N SER A 88 -0.58 -16.43 -14.06
CA SER A 88 -2.01 -16.25 -14.31
C SER A 88 -2.88 -16.18 -13.04
N CYS A 89 -2.30 -16.42 -11.87
CA CYS A 89 -3.04 -16.54 -10.60
C CYS A 89 -3.45 -15.17 -10.04
N LEU A 90 -2.57 -14.16 -10.12
CA LEU A 90 -2.89 -12.80 -9.70
C LEU A 90 -2.93 -11.89 -10.93
N GLN A 91 -4.07 -11.23 -11.13
CA GLN A 91 -4.26 -10.31 -12.25
C GLN A 91 -4.60 -8.91 -11.75
N ILE A 92 -4.00 -7.91 -12.38
CA ILE A 92 -4.30 -6.52 -12.11
C ILE A 92 -5.51 -6.13 -12.96
N LYS A 93 -6.66 -5.95 -12.32
CA LYS A 93 -7.84 -5.40 -12.97
C LYS A 93 -7.84 -3.88 -12.80
N HIS A 94 -7.87 -3.15 -13.92
CA HIS A 94 -8.14 -1.72 -13.91
C HIS A 94 -9.63 -1.50 -13.56
N GLY A 95 -9.90 -1.23 -12.29
CA GLY A 95 -11.20 -0.82 -11.80
C GLY A 95 -11.46 0.63 -12.18
N LYS A 96 -12.21 0.86 -13.26
CA LYS A 96 -12.65 2.19 -13.68
C LYS A 96 -13.62 2.78 -12.64
N LYS A 97 -13.16 3.60 -11.68
CA LYS A 97 -14.03 4.41 -10.78
C LYS A 97 -13.44 5.76 -10.36
N ASN A 98 -14.38 6.67 -10.09
CA ASN A 98 -14.36 8.13 -9.96
C ASN A 98 -13.29 8.68 -8.99
N THR A 99 -12.17 9.14 -9.53
CA THR A 99 -11.22 9.99 -8.81
C THR A 99 -11.90 11.34 -8.57
N ASN A 100 -12.39 11.60 -7.35
CA ASN A 100 -12.92 12.91 -7.00
C ASN A 100 -11.75 13.93 -6.99
N PRO A 101 -11.69 14.88 -7.93
CA PRO A 101 -10.56 15.82 -8.09
C PRO A 101 -10.39 16.75 -6.88
N ILE A 102 -11.41 16.84 -6.03
CA ILE A 102 -11.46 17.65 -4.81
C ILE A 102 -10.49 17.11 -3.73
N LEU A 103 -10.26 15.80 -3.68
CA LEU A 103 -9.29 15.22 -2.73
C LEU A 103 -7.85 15.53 -3.17
N ALA A 104 -7.58 15.51 -4.47
CA ALA A 104 -6.27 15.82 -5.05
C ALA A 104 -5.92 17.31 -4.90
N THR A 105 -6.88 18.23 -5.06
CA THR A 105 -6.65 19.67 -4.89
C THR A 105 -6.43 20.07 -3.43
N SER A 106 -7.13 19.44 -2.47
CA SER A 106 -6.93 19.73 -1.03
C SER A 106 -5.54 19.37 -0.51
N MET A 107 -4.97 18.29 -1.03
CA MET A 107 -3.64 17.80 -0.66
C MET A 107 -2.51 18.64 -1.26
N ILE A 108 -2.69 19.16 -2.49
CA ILE A 108 -1.77 20.11 -3.12
C ILE A 108 -1.76 21.44 -2.35
N PHE A 109 -2.91 21.88 -1.83
CA PHE A 109 -3.02 23.13 -1.08
C PHE A 109 -2.27 23.06 0.27
N MET A 110 -2.28 21.89 0.95
CA MET A 110 -1.53 21.70 2.20
C MET A 110 0.00 21.69 1.98
N ILE A 111 0.48 20.99 0.95
CA ILE A 111 1.92 20.94 0.62
C ILE A 111 2.44 22.34 0.22
N SER A 112 1.60 23.14 -0.44
CA SER A 112 1.94 24.52 -0.82
C SER A 112 2.05 25.45 0.39
N LEU A 113 1.29 25.17 1.46
CA LEU A 113 1.29 25.98 2.69
C LEU A 113 2.52 25.67 3.57
N GLU A 114 2.94 24.41 3.63
CA GLU A 114 4.20 24.00 4.30
C GLU A 114 5.45 24.45 3.53
N ALA A 115 5.36 24.66 2.21
CA ALA A 115 6.47 25.22 1.42
C ALA A 115 6.62 26.75 1.55
N TYR A 116 5.63 27.43 2.13
CA TYR A 116 5.60 28.89 2.30
C TYR A 116 5.79 29.33 3.76
N LEU A 117 5.87 28.39 4.70
CA LEU A 117 6.10 28.61 6.14
C LEU A 117 7.46 28.05 6.57
#